data_AF-K1SSF2-F1
#
_entry.id   AF-K1SSF2-F1
#
_cell.length_a   1.000
_cell.length_b   1.000
_cell.length_c   1.000
_cell.angle_alpha   90.00
_cell.angle_beta   90.00
_cell.angle_gamma   90.00
#
_symmetry.space_group_name_H-M   'P 1'
#
loop_
_entity.id
_entity.type
_entity.pdbx_description
1 polymer ?
#
loop_
_entity_poly.entity_id
_entity_poly.type
_entity_poly.pdbx_seq_one_letter_code
_entity_poly.pdbx_strand_id
1 'polypeptide(L)'
;MLDTVLSRATVFSLGSENDSALFDEDTADLAQKIAKALLSPAETSLLAAVSPLEKDRTGFKNTVLCLKSIFLDAVKIKLHAAATPEFSETAGELSLVLTADKLYRCCGVLDELFDGAAMNQNQNLLLTSLCYKLREAVGK
;
A
#
# COMPACT_ATOMS: atom_id res chain seq x y z
N MET A 1 -53.58 0.14 -12.60
CA MET A 1 -52.49 -0.72 -12.13
C MET A 1 -51.29 -0.42 -13.00
N LEU A 2 -50.32 0.34 -12.50
CA LEU A 2 -49.12 0.71 -13.24
C LEU A 2 -48.02 -0.29 -12.94
N ASP A 3 -47.74 -1.13 -13.93
CA ASP A 3 -46.66 -2.13 -13.97
C ASP A 3 -45.33 -1.44 -14.24
N THR A 4 -44.85 -0.66 -13.27
CA THR A 4 -43.68 0.20 -13.46
C THR A 4 -42.67 0.03 -12.36
N VAL A 5 -41.43 -0.19 -12.81
CA VAL A 5 -40.15 -0.06 -12.11
C VAL A 5 -39.66 -1.30 -11.34
N LEU A 6 -39.56 -2.46 -11.99
CA LEU A 6 -38.60 -3.50 -11.57
C LEU A 6 -37.60 -3.94 -12.66
N SER A 7 -37.70 -3.41 -13.89
CA SER A 7 -36.88 -3.89 -15.02
C SER A 7 -35.55 -3.15 -15.22
N ARG A 8 -35.11 -2.29 -14.29
CA ARG A 8 -33.85 -1.51 -14.42
C ARG A 8 -33.04 -1.38 -13.11
N ALA A 9 -33.23 -2.30 -12.16
CA ALA A 9 -32.34 -2.38 -11.01
C ALA A 9 -31.19 -3.32 -11.36
N THR A 10 -30.01 -2.77 -11.66
CA THR A 10 -28.77 -3.55 -11.62
C THR A 10 -28.38 -3.68 -10.16
N VAL A 11 -28.55 -4.87 -9.59
CA VAL A 11 -28.00 -5.18 -8.27
C VAL A 11 -26.50 -5.33 -8.43
N PHE A 12 -25.73 -4.34 -7.98
CA PHE A 12 -24.31 -4.52 -7.75
C PHE A 12 -24.15 -5.22 -6.40
N SER A 13 -23.87 -6.52 -6.43
CA SER A 13 -23.32 -7.19 -5.25
C SER A 13 -21.91 -6.66 -5.05
N LEU A 14 -21.70 -5.82 -4.02
CA LEU A 14 -20.36 -5.60 -3.48
C LEU A 14 -19.87 -6.94 -2.96
N GLY A 15 -19.01 -7.62 -3.73
CA GLY A 15 -18.20 -8.76 -3.31
C GLY A 15 -18.99 -9.93 -2.72
N SER A 16 -19.29 -10.92 -3.56
CA SER A 16 -19.64 -12.26 -3.09
C SER A 16 -18.55 -12.81 -2.16
N GLU A 17 -18.98 -13.40 -1.06
CA GLU A 17 -18.26 -13.93 0.10
C GLU A 17 -17.24 -15.06 -0.18
N ASN A 18 -16.24 -14.90 -1.07
CA ASN A 18 -15.15 -15.90 -1.22
C ASN A 18 -13.77 -15.39 -1.75
N ASP A 19 -13.49 -14.09 -1.77
CA ASP A 19 -12.14 -13.57 -2.08
C ASP A 19 -11.46 -13.11 -0.79
N SER A 20 -10.69 -14.01 -0.17
CA SER A 20 -10.23 -13.90 1.23
C SER A 20 -9.08 -12.91 1.45
N ALA A 21 -8.58 -12.25 0.41
CA ALA A 21 -7.43 -11.34 0.48
C ALA A 21 -7.71 -10.06 -0.30
N LEU A 22 -7.34 -8.91 0.28
CA LEU A 22 -7.54 -7.58 -0.36
C LEU A 22 -6.60 -7.36 -1.56
N PHE A 23 -5.51 -8.12 -1.61
CA PHE A 23 -4.46 -8.06 -2.63
C PHE A 23 -4.07 -9.48 -3.05
N ASP A 24 -3.53 -9.64 -4.27
CA ASP A 24 -2.90 -10.91 -4.64
C ASP A 24 -1.66 -11.19 -3.78
N GLU A 25 -1.35 -12.48 -3.61
CA GLU A 25 -0.28 -12.95 -2.72
C GLU A 25 1.08 -12.32 -3.07
N ASP A 26 1.42 -12.23 -4.36
CA ASP A 26 2.67 -11.63 -4.83
C ASP A 26 2.77 -10.13 -4.47
N THR A 27 1.67 -9.38 -4.66
CA THR A 27 1.58 -7.97 -4.26
C THR A 27 1.73 -7.80 -2.75
N ALA A 28 1.05 -8.63 -1.97
CA ALA A 28 1.10 -8.60 -0.51
C ALA A 28 2.52 -8.91 0.01
N ASP A 29 3.17 -9.94 -0.54
CA ASP A 29 4.54 -10.31 -0.22
C ASP A 29 5.53 -9.18 -0.56
N LEU A 30 5.39 -8.60 -1.75
CA LEU A 30 6.27 -7.53 -2.20
C LEU A 30 6.11 -6.27 -1.34
N ALA A 31 4.88 -5.87 -1.03
CA ALA A 31 4.61 -4.73 -0.17
C ALA A 31 5.21 -4.92 1.23
N GLN A 32 5.07 -6.12 1.82
CA GLN A 32 5.68 -6.43 3.10
C GLN A 32 7.22 -6.40 3.05
N LYS A 33 7.83 -6.93 1.98
CA LYS A 33 9.29 -6.85 1.76
C LYS A 33 9.77 -5.39 1.67
N ILE A 34 9.05 -4.54 0.96
CA ILE A 34 9.37 -3.10 0.85
C ILE A 34 9.23 -2.41 2.21
N ALA A 35 8.15 -2.67 2.95
CA ALA A 35 7.92 -2.14 4.29
C ALA A 35 9.05 -2.52 5.26
N LYS A 36 9.45 -3.80 5.29
CA LYS A 36 10.56 -4.29 6.11
C LYS A 36 11.90 -3.71 5.66
N ALA A 37 12.13 -3.59 4.34
CA ALA A 37 13.33 -2.96 3.80
C ALA A 37 13.46 -1.48 4.19
N LEU A 38 12.34 -0.76 4.36
CA LEU A 38 12.35 0.62 4.83
C LEU A 38 12.86 0.73 6.28
N LEU A 39 12.70 -0.31 7.10
CA LEU A 39 13.25 -0.35 8.46
C LEU A 39 14.78 -0.52 8.48
N SER A 40 15.36 -1.14 7.45
CA SER A 40 16.81 -1.29 7.29
C SER A 40 17.54 0.06 7.19
N PRO A 41 18.74 0.24 7.77
CA PRO A 41 19.54 1.44 7.56
C PRO A 41 20.10 1.53 6.13
N ALA A 42 20.31 0.38 5.47
CA ALA A 42 20.93 0.32 4.14
C ALA A 42 19.95 0.72 3.03
N GLU A 43 20.33 1.68 2.19
CA GLU A 43 19.54 2.13 1.03
C GLU A 43 19.40 1.05 -0.04
N THR A 44 20.44 0.24 -0.20
CA THR A 44 20.45 -0.88 -1.13
C THR A 44 19.35 -1.91 -0.85
N SER A 45 18.92 -2.06 0.41
CA SER A 45 17.82 -2.96 0.78
C SER A 45 16.49 -2.54 0.15
N LEU A 46 16.19 -1.23 0.18
CA LEU A 46 14.95 -0.70 -0.36
C LEU A 46 14.95 -0.73 -1.89
N LEU A 47 16.09 -0.37 -2.51
CA LEU A 47 16.28 -0.46 -3.96
C LEU A 47 16.11 -1.90 -4.47
N ALA A 48 16.70 -2.88 -3.78
CA ALA A 48 16.56 -4.28 -4.15
C ALA A 48 15.10 -4.75 -4.04
N ALA A 49 14.38 -4.33 -2.98
CA ALA A 49 12.99 -4.71 -2.75
C ALA A 49 12.04 -4.18 -3.85
N VAL A 50 12.32 -3.01 -4.43
CA VAL A 50 11.45 -2.40 -5.45
C VAL A 50 11.79 -2.81 -6.88
N SER A 51 12.93 -3.49 -7.09
CA SER A 51 13.40 -3.92 -8.41
C SER A 51 12.40 -4.72 -9.25
N PRO A 52 11.49 -5.56 -8.68
CA PRO A 52 10.49 -6.27 -9.48
C PRO A 52 9.51 -5.33 -10.20
N LEU A 53 9.36 -4.08 -9.72
CA LEU A 53 8.40 -3.10 -10.23
C LEU A 53 8.94 -2.26 -11.40
N GLU A 54 10.20 -2.45 -11.82
CA GLU A 54 10.85 -1.66 -12.88
C GLU A 54 10.07 -1.63 -14.20
N LYS A 55 9.44 -2.74 -14.56
CA LYS A 55 8.68 -2.88 -15.81
C LYS A 55 7.21 -3.18 -15.58
N ASP A 56 6.78 -3.26 -14.33
CA ASP A 56 5.42 -3.60 -13.95
C ASP A 56 4.68 -2.40 -13.36
N ARG A 57 3.98 -1.67 -14.24
CA ARG A 57 3.20 -0.49 -13.84
C ARG A 57 1.94 -0.86 -13.06
N THR A 58 1.30 -1.98 -13.40
CA THR A 58 0.09 -2.42 -12.70
C THR A 58 0.47 -2.91 -11.31
N GLY A 59 1.52 -3.75 -11.22
CA GLY A 59 2.10 -4.17 -9.96
C GLY A 59 2.50 -2.99 -9.10
N PHE A 60 3.14 -1.96 -9.67
CA PHE A 60 3.51 -0.76 -8.90
C PHE A 60 2.30 -0.11 -8.22
N LYS A 61 1.19 0.08 -8.95
CA LYS A 61 -0.03 0.68 -8.38
C LYS A 61 -0.60 -0.19 -7.26
N ASN A 62 -0.71 -1.51 -7.49
CA ASN A 62 -1.23 -2.45 -6.51
C ASN A 62 -0.33 -2.51 -5.26
N THR A 63 0.98 -2.57 -5.44
CA THR A 63 1.96 -2.57 -4.36
C THR A 63 1.91 -1.28 -3.55
N VAL A 64 1.76 -0.10 -4.19
CA VAL A 64 1.62 1.18 -3.47
C VAL A 64 0.34 1.21 -2.62
N LEU A 65 -0.78 0.71 -3.14
CA LEU A 65 -2.04 0.61 -2.38
C LEU A 65 -1.94 -0.39 -1.21
N CYS A 66 -1.32 -1.55 -1.45
CA CYS A 66 -1.08 -2.56 -0.42
C CYS A 66 -0.16 -2.01 0.67
N LEU A 67 0.93 -1.36 0.27
CA LEU A 67 1.88 -0.74 1.18
C LEU A 67 1.21 0.34 2.03
N LYS A 68 0.33 1.16 1.44
CA LYS A 68 -0.47 2.14 2.19
C LYS A 68 -1.37 1.46 3.22
N SER A 69 -1.97 0.33 2.88
CA SER A 69 -2.81 -0.45 3.82
C SER A 69 -1.98 -0.93 5.03
N ILE A 70 -0.77 -1.43 4.80
CA ILE A 70 0.17 -1.83 5.86
C ILE A 70 0.52 -0.64 6.77
N PHE A 71 0.82 0.54 6.19
CA PHE A 71 1.13 1.74 6.98
C PHE A 71 -0.08 2.23 7.80
N LEU A 72 -1.29 2.19 7.23
CA LEU A 72 -2.52 2.52 7.94
C LEU A 72 -2.78 1.54 9.09
N ASP A 73 -2.53 0.25 8.92
CA ASP A 73 -2.62 -0.72 10.01
C ASP A 73 -1.58 -0.47 11.10
N ALA A 74 -0.36 -0.11 10.73
CA ALA A 74 0.66 0.28 11.70
C ALA A 74 0.23 1.51 12.51
N VAL A 75 -0.45 2.48 11.88
CA VAL A 75 -1.07 3.62 12.57
C VAL A 75 -2.17 3.15 13.52
N LYS A 76 -3.08 2.27 13.08
CA LYS A 76 -4.15 1.74 13.93
C LYS A 76 -3.57 1.05 15.16
N ILE A 77 -2.55 0.21 15.00
CA ILE A 77 -1.84 -0.44 16.11
C ILE A 77 -1.23 0.61 17.06
N LYS A 78 -0.53 1.62 16.50
CA LYS A 78 0.08 2.71 17.27
C LYS A 78 -0.95 3.48 18.12
N LEU A 79 -2.18 3.63 17.59
CA LEU A 79 -3.30 4.31 18.25
C LEU A 79 -4.24 3.38 19.01
N HIS A 80 -3.86 2.09 19.15
CA HIS A 80 -4.62 1.06 19.87
C HIS A 80 -6.04 0.82 19.30
N ALA A 81 -6.18 0.98 17.98
CA ALA A 81 -7.35 0.62 17.20
C ALA A 81 -7.19 -0.76 16.54
N ALA A 82 -8.30 -1.36 16.12
CA ALA A 82 -8.29 -2.64 15.43
C ALA A 82 -7.64 -2.54 14.05
N ALA A 83 -6.60 -3.34 13.80
CA ALA A 83 -5.93 -3.46 12.52
C ALA A 83 -6.36 -4.73 11.78
N THR A 84 -6.14 -4.78 10.47
CA THR A 84 -6.38 -5.99 9.67
C THR A 84 -5.37 -7.08 10.04
N PRO A 85 -5.79 -8.35 10.18
CA PRO A 85 -4.90 -9.43 10.62
C PRO A 85 -3.87 -9.82 9.55
N GLU A 86 -4.19 -9.61 8.26
CA GLU A 86 -3.35 -9.99 7.11
C GLU A 86 -1.93 -9.41 7.19
N PHE A 87 -1.78 -8.18 7.71
CA PHE A 87 -0.51 -7.48 7.79
C PHE A 87 -0.02 -7.25 9.22
N SER A 88 -0.61 -7.92 10.21
CA SER A 88 -0.42 -7.57 11.63
C SER A 88 1.03 -7.64 12.09
N GLU A 89 1.82 -8.59 11.57
CA GLU A 89 3.24 -8.73 11.90
C GLU A 89 4.03 -7.51 11.40
N THR A 90 4.03 -7.27 10.08
CA THR A 90 4.76 -6.17 9.46
C THR A 90 4.28 -4.81 9.96
N ALA A 91 2.97 -4.62 10.11
CA ALA A 91 2.39 -3.42 10.69
C ALA A 91 2.80 -3.22 12.16
N GLY A 92 2.87 -4.31 12.93
CA GLY A 92 3.37 -4.33 14.30
C GLY A 92 4.82 -3.82 14.38
N GLU A 93 5.73 -4.39 13.57
CA GLU A 93 7.13 -3.97 13.48
C GLU A 93 7.27 -2.47 13.15
N LEU A 94 6.54 -2.00 12.12
CA LEU A 94 6.51 -0.59 11.76
C LEU A 94 6.03 0.30 12.90
N SER A 95 4.97 -0.13 13.61
CA SER A 95 4.39 0.63 14.72
C SER A 95 5.35 0.73 15.92
N LEU A 96 6.27 -0.22 16.10
CA LEU A 96 7.27 -0.16 17.17
C LEU A 96 8.36 0.86 16.84
N VAL A 97 8.82 0.90 15.59
CA VAL A 97 9.96 1.71 15.16
C VAL A 97 9.57 3.16 14.81
N LEU A 98 8.41 3.35 14.17
CA LEU A 98 7.99 4.65 13.63
C LEU A 98 6.95 5.33 14.53
N THR A 99 6.89 6.66 14.48
CA THR A 99 5.84 7.45 15.13
C THR A 99 4.59 7.48 14.26
N ALA A 100 3.42 7.75 14.84
CA ALA A 100 2.18 7.89 14.07
C ALA A 100 2.30 8.96 12.98
N ASP A 101 2.92 10.11 13.27
CA ASP A 101 3.18 11.17 12.28
C ASP A 101 4.01 10.66 11.08
N LYS A 102 5.11 9.93 11.32
CA LYS A 102 5.93 9.36 10.24
C LYS A 102 5.16 8.34 9.40
N LEU A 103 4.35 7.50 10.04
CA LEU A 103 3.51 6.52 9.34
C LEU A 103 2.46 7.22 8.45
N TYR A 104 1.82 8.29 8.96
CA TYR A 104 0.89 9.11 8.18
C TYR A 104 1.58 9.82 7.01
N ARG A 105 2.78 10.35 7.20
CA ARG A 105 3.57 10.95 6.10
C ARG A 105 3.88 9.93 5.02
N CYS A 106 4.23 8.70 5.39
CA CYS A 106 4.42 7.61 4.42
C CYS A 106 3.14 7.36 3.60
N CYS A 107 1.96 7.40 4.23
CA CYS A 107 0.69 7.26 3.53
C CYS A 107 0.49 8.38 2.49
N GLY A 108 0.80 9.63 2.84
CA GLY A 108 0.73 10.76 1.91
C GLY A 108 1.68 10.64 0.74
N VAL A 109 2.93 10.19 0.97
CA VAL A 109 3.89 9.91 -0.09
C VAL A 109 3.36 8.83 -1.05
N LEU A 110 2.73 7.78 -0.52
CA LEU A 110 2.16 6.72 -1.34
C LEU A 110 0.97 7.20 -2.17
N ASP A 111 0.15 8.12 -1.65
CA ASP A 111 -0.92 8.76 -2.43
C ASP A 111 -0.37 9.56 -3.61
N GLU A 112 0.66 10.38 -3.38
CA GLU A 112 1.33 11.13 -4.46
C GLU A 112 1.91 10.21 -5.55
N LEU A 113 2.50 9.08 -5.15
CA LEU A 113 3.09 8.11 -6.08
C LEU A 113 2.01 7.34 -6.84
N PHE A 114 0.90 7.01 -6.19
CA PHE A 114 -0.25 6.39 -6.84
C PHE A 114 -0.85 7.32 -7.91
N ASP A 115 -1.06 8.60 -7.56
CA ASP A 115 -1.55 9.61 -8.49
C ASP A 115 -0.57 9.82 -9.66
N GLY A 116 0.73 9.89 -9.38
CA GLY A 116 1.77 9.93 -10.40
C GLY A 116 1.72 8.75 -11.37
N ALA A 117 1.53 7.53 -10.84
CA ALA A 117 1.35 6.33 -11.65
C ALA A 117 0.03 6.34 -12.45
N ALA A 118 -1.05 6.90 -11.89
CA ALA A 118 -2.32 7.10 -12.59
C ALA A 118 -2.18 8.08 -13.76
N MET A 119 -1.36 9.12 -13.60
CA MET A 119 -1.02 10.11 -14.63
C MET A 119 0.07 9.63 -15.61
N ASN A 120 0.37 8.33 -15.62
CA ASN A 120 1.32 7.71 -16.53
C ASN A 120 2.75 8.30 -16.46
N GLN A 121 3.18 8.78 -15.29
CA GLN A 121 4.55 9.25 -15.09
C GLN A 121 5.60 8.16 -15.37
N ASN A 122 6.83 8.60 -15.66
CA ASN A 122 7.93 7.71 -15.97
C ASN A 122 8.18 6.72 -14.80
N GLN A 123 8.21 5.42 -15.11
CA GLN A 123 8.31 4.35 -14.10
C GLN A 123 9.61 4.42 -13.29
N ASN A 124 10.74 4.77 -13.93
CA ASN A 124 12.00 4.92 -13.22
C ASN A 124 11.94 6.09 -12.24
N LEU A 125 11.32 7.21 -12.64
CA LEU A 125 11.12 8.34 -11.74
C LEU A 125 10.21 7.99 -10.57
N LEU A 126 9.15 7.21 -10.79
CA LEU A 126 8.27 6.74 -9.72
C LEU A 126 9.00 5.84 -8.72
N LEU A 127 9.85 4.91 -9.20
CA LEU A 127 10.62 4.03 -8.34
C LEU A 127 11.69 4.76 -7.53
N THR A 128 12.45 5.65 -8.19
CA THR A 128 13.44 6.48 -7.48
C THR A 128 12.75 7.39 -6.46
N SER A 129 11.59 7.95 -6.81
CA SER A 129 10.80 8.78 -5.89
C SER A 129 10.25 7.97 -4.72
N LEU A 130 9.79 6.74 -4.96
CA LEU A 130 9.33 5.85 -3.90
C LEU A 130 10.44 5.57 -2.88
N CYS A 131 11.65 5.21 -3.34
CA CYS A 131 12.77 4.96 -2.45
C CYS A 131 13.19 6.22 -1.67
N TYR A 132 13.30 7.34 -2.36
CA TYR A 132 13.76 8.60 -1.77
C TYR A 132 12.74 9.19 -0.79
N LYS A 133 11.50 9.41 -1.25
CA LYS A 133 10.46 10.07 -0.44
C LYS A 133 10.02 9.24 0.76
N LEU A 134 9.98 7.90 0.66
CA LEU A 134 9.66 7.06 1.82
C LEU A 134 10.76 7.11 2.88
N ARG A 135 12.04 7.11 2.46
CA ARG A 135 13.16 7.26 3.39
C ARG A 135 13.15 8.62 4.08
N GLU A 136 12.94 9.68 3.31
CA GLU A 136 12.79 11.03 3.84
C GLU A 136 11.62 11.12 4.84
N ALA A 137 10.47 10.51 4.52
CA ALA A 137 9.29 10.50 5.39
C ALA A 137 9.55 9.80 6.74
N VAL A 138 10.43 8.78 6.78
CA VAL A 138 10.85 8.14 8.03
C VAL A 138 12.05 8.82 8.70
N GLY A 139 12.63 9.84 8.07
CA GLY A 139 13.76 10.63 8.57
C GLY A 139 15.13 10.00 8.31
N LYS A 140 15.30 9.34 7.17
CA LYS A 140 16.54 8.69 6.71
C LYS A 140 17.06 9.31 5.42
#